data_AF-A0A7X9EJN9-F1
#
_entry.id   AF-A0A7X9EJN9-F1
#
_cell.length_a   1.000
_cell.length_b   1.000
_cell.length_c   1.000
_cell.angle_alpha   90.00
_cell.angle_beta   90.00
_cell.angle_gamma   90.00
#
_symmetry.space_group_name_H-M   'P 1'
#
loop_
_entity.id
_entity.type
_entity.pdbx_description
1 polymer ?
#
loop_
_entity_poly.entity_id
_entity_poly.type
_entity_poly.pdbx_seq_one_letter_code
_entity_poly.pdbx_strand_id
1 'polypeptide(L)'
;MITAQQYIYNSKKENSFVTSVKHTYSASNGKKVGKEGDVYILLNISAEKQFTPTRFSKFILESILDGYLYSNSKSVNESVKDAVNDGVNKIKDLIKNDKDLATTGLDVSFTIVVFKKEGAYIGNFGENDIYLFKKGEFVNIGGIIAEKKANTVGIVLKELDVLIIATKEKITENIVKMSRLKVGEEVLNFLHLLGKSLSMPSGFIFFEKKGEVKLVKEKVSEKESPVEGKKKVIEKEETKKKVDLRKYIPNIKIPEGVLQSLGKVFGNVGVFLGKILNIFKKAFENMQEFVFSSLRNKRWFKKLGAKLSEIKIPGKQIRREGIRIDEYKVRDVRGKRVRIVAVALLVILLLAFGINFTISKKKERETSKFANERFVQIEDFLNKVDSTWRSDRSGAETYLFKADKLFEEIPDNLTDDDKKKNEQLLKKYVDLGDMLYRRVGVSESAGNINKYLEARLGFGEGSSPTDIDTYKDKSGNEYLVVSDKDKNSVYRVSLYDKAVKSLPDDDKVLVDPLYISAGKKGVYVFDAKIGIAFAEYDSNGWFKKFVAVSGLSREDIKATDIVEMIVLTENDNIYLLSRD
;
A
#
# COMPACT_ATOMS: atom_id res chain seq x y z
N MET A 1 18.59 -10.78 19.51
CA MET A 1 18.80 -9.32 19.72
C MET A 1 19.25 -8.68 18.41
N ILE A 2 18.83 -7.45 18.09
CA ILE A 2 19.29 -6.74 16.87
C ILE A 2 20.49 -5.86 17.25
N THR A 3 21.61 -6.06 16.56
CA THR A 3 22.79 -5.20 16.67
C THR A 3 22.81 -4.24 15.49
N ALA A 4 23.07 -2.96 15.80
CA ALA A 4 23.16 -1.89 14.83
C ALA A 4 24.54 -1.25 14.92
N GLN A 5 25.19 -1.03 13.78
CA GLN A 5 26.46 -0.33 13.71
C GLN A 5 26.35 0.80 12.68
N GLN A 6 26.96 1.95 13.01
CA GLN A 6 26.88 3.16 12.20
C GLN A 6 28.27 3.67 11.84
N TYR A 7 28.40 4.13 10.59
CA TYR A 7 29.57 4.81 10.07
C TYR A 7 29.13 6.12 9.44
N ILE A 8 29.63 7.24 9.95
CA ILE A 8 29.30 8.58 9.46
C ILE A 8 30.59 9.37 9.34
N TYR A 9 30.80 9.97 8.17
CA TYR A 9 31.85 10.93 7.92
C TYR A 9 31.22 12.28 7.55
N ASN A 10 31.74 13.36 8.13
CA ASN A 10 31.37 14.73 7.80
C ASN A 10 32.64 15.55 7.55
N SER A 11 32.61 16.43 6.55
CA SER A 11 33.70 17.36 6.24
C SER A 11 33.23 18.79 6.45
N LYS A 12 34.12 19.64 6.98
CA LYS A 12 33.85 21.09 7.09
C LYS A 12 33.94 21.83 5.74
N LYS A 13 34.52 21.20 4.72
CA LYS A 13 34.78 21.82 3.40
C LYS A 13 33.63 21.62 2.42
N GLU A 14 32.76 20.65 2.68
CA GLU A 14 31.68 20.22 1.80
C GLU A 14 30.35 20.78 2.31
N ASN A 15 29.41 21.06 1.40
CA ASN A 15 28.08 21.59 1.75
C ASN A 15 27.05 20.49 2.03
N SER A 16 27.51 19.30 2.45
CA SER A 16 26.65 18.17 2.83
C SER A 16 26.94 17.71 4.25
N PHE A 17 25.90 17.28 4.94
CA PHE A 17 25.93 16.89 6.34
C PHE A 17 25.07 15.66 6.57
N VAL A 18 25.67 14.63 7.18
CA VAL A 18 25.04 13.37 7.50
C VAL A 18 25.00 13.18 9.01
N THR A 19 23.86 12.74 9.54
CA THR A 19 23.71 12.44 10.96
C THR A 19 22.74 11.29 11.18
N SER A 20 22.80 10.68 12.36
CA SER A 20 21.88 9.62 12.76
C SER A 20 21.37 9.82 14.18
N VAL A 21 20.17 9.30 14.45
CA VAL A 21 19.58 9.23 15.79
C VAL A 21 19.13 7.81 16.07
N LYS A 22 19.43 7.33 17.28
CA LYS A 22 18.91 6.08 17.84
C LYS A 22 18.02 6.41 19.04
N HIS A 23 16.80 5.90 19.01
CA HIS A 23 15.88 5.88 20.16
C HIS A 23 15.60 4.43 20.53
N THR A 24 15.89 4.05 21.77
CA THR A 24 15.66 2.68 22.27
C THR A 24 14.46 2.71 23.20
N TYR A 25 13.49 1.82 23.00
CA TYR A 25 12.23 1.84 23.78
C TYR A 25 12.48 1.74 25.29
N SER A 26 13.45 0.90 25.70
CA SER A 26 13.85 0.69 27.09
C SER A 26 14.48 1.92 27.77
N ALA A 27 14.93 2.92 27.00
CA ALA A 27 15.58 4.12 27.50
C ALA A 27 14.61 5.31 27.66
N SER A 28 13.32 5.10 27.47
CA SER A 28 12.30 6.12 27.70
C SER A 28 12.17 6.40 29.21
N ASN A 29 12.88 7.44 29.69
CA ASN A 29 12.86 7.96 31.06
C ASN A 29 11.45 8.37 31.52
N GLY A 30 10.58 7.41 31.84
CA GLY A 30 9.29 7.63 32.49
C GLY A 30 8.22 8.38 31.67
N LYS A 31 8.50 8.74 30.41
CA LYS A 31 7.47 9.32 29.51
C LYS A 31 6.64 8.19 28.91
N LYS A 32 5.33 8.20 29.15
CA LYS A 32 4.37 7.28 28.50
C LYS A 32 4.33 7.57 27.00
N VAL A 33 5.14 6.86 26.23
CA VAL A 33 5.08 6.90 24.76
C VAL A 33 4.09 5.85 24.28
N GLY A 34 3.18 6.21 23.37
CA GLY A 34 2.11 5.33 22.92
C GLY A 34 2.55 4.19 21.99
N LYS A 35 3.82 4.19 21.54
CA LYS A 35 4.36 3.25 20.56
C LYS A 35 5.64 2.58 21.06
N GLU A 36 5.70 1.27 20.86
CA GLU A 36 6.86 0.43 21.17
C GLU A 36 7.83 0.32 19.97
N GLY A 37 9.07 -0.07 20.23
CA GLY A 37 10.07 -0.41 19.20
C GLY A 37 11.30 0.51 19.20
N ASP A 38 12.42 -0.02 18.69
CA ASP A 38 13.67 0.72 18.57
C ASP A 38 13.71 1.46 17.23
N VAL A 39 13.96 2.77 17.27
CA VAL A 39 13.91 3.65 16.10
C VAL A 39 15.31 4.12 15.75
N TYR A 40 15.66 4.00 14.47
CA TYR A 40 16.92 4.45 13.89
C TYR A 40 16.61 5.37 12.73
N ILE A 41 17.25 6.53 12.69
CA ILE A 41 17.07 7.50 11.61
C ILE A 41 18.44 7.84 11.05
N LEU A 42 18.59 7.78 9.72
CA LEU A 42 19.73 8.31 8.99
C LEU A 42 19.25 9.51 8.17
N LEU A 43 19.88 10.67 8.34
CA LEU A 43 19.52 11.92 7.70
C LEU A 43 20.73 12.49 6.97
N ASN A 44 20.53 12.87 5.71
CA ASN A 44 21.47 13.60 4.89
C ASN A 44 20.85 14.93 4.45
N ILE A 45 21.62 16.00 4.57
CA ILE A 45 21.23 17.34 4.17
C ILE A 45 22.34 17.94 3.33
N SER A 46 22.03 18.39 2.12
CA SER A 46 22.91 19.12 1.22
C SER A 46 22.29 20.46 0.83
N ALA A 47 23.14 21.48 0.65
CA ALA A 47 22.73 22.78 0.14
C ALA A 47 23.77 23.38 -0.80
N GLU A 48 23.36 24.28 -1.70
CA GLU A 48 24.29 24.96 -2.61
C GLU A 48 25.15 26.02 -1.90
N LYS A 49 24.64 26.62 -0.81
CA LYS A 49 25.36 27.60 0.02
C LYS A 49 25.69 27.03 1.40
N GLN A 50 26.70 27.60 2.05
CA GLN A 50 27.01 27.29 3.45
C GLN A 50 25.80 27.56 4.34
N PHE A 51 25.38 26.54 5.08
CA PHE A 51 24.29 26.61 6.07
C PHE A 51 24.78 26.04 7.40
N THR A 52 23.97 26.16 8.47
CA THR A 52 24.29 25.63 9.80
C THR A 52 23.56 24.29 10.06
N PRO A 53 24.08 23.16 9.55
CA PRO A 53 23.34 21.89 9.50
C PRO A 53 22.90 21.34 10.86
N THR A 54 23.65 21.63 11.93
CA THR A 54 23.41 21.07 13.27
C THR A 54 22.05 21.47 13.85
N ARG A 55 21.58 22.69 13.57
CA ARG A 55 20.28 23.17 14.10
C ARG A 55 19.12 22.55 13.32
N PHE A 56 19.22 22.52 11.99
CA PHE A 56 18.16 21.99 11.13
C PHE A 56 18.00 20.48 11.28
N SER A 57 19.12 19.75 11.30
CA SER A 57 19.10 18.30 11.48
C SER A 57 18.40 17.89 12.77
N LYS A 58 18.68 18.56 13.89
CA LYS A 58 18.01 18.28 15.17
C LYS A 58 16.48 18.43 15.07
N PHE A 59 15.99 19.54 14.50
CA PHE A 59 14.54 19.75 14.36
C PHE A 59 13.87 18.73 13.43
N ILE A 60 14.54 18.34 12.35
CA ILE A 60 14.02 17.32 11.42
C ILE A 60 13.97 15.96 12.12
N LEU A 61 15.06 15.57 12.79
CA LEU A 61 15.15 14.29 13.51
C LEU A 61 14.13 14.17 14.63
N GLU A 62 13.96 15.22 15.44
CA GLU A 62 12.93 15.27 16.49
C GLU A 62 11.53 15.15 15.91
N SER A 63 11.23 15.85 14.81
CA SER A 63 9.92 15.76 14.15
C SER A 63 9.63 14.39 13.57
N ILE A 64 10.62 13.72 12.98
CA ILE A 64 10.47 12.34 12.46
C ILE A 64 10.22 11.39 13.63
N LEU A 65 11.01 11.50 14.70
CA LEU A 65 10.87 10.65 15.88
C LEU A 65 9.50 10.84 16.55
N ASP A 66 9.09 12.09 16.78
CA ASP A 66 7.80 12.43 17.39
C ASP A 66 6.63 11.94 16.52
N GLY A 67 6.73 12.07 15.19
CA GLY A 67 5.72 11.58 14.27
C GLY A 67 5.48 10.08 14.39
N TYR A 68 6.52 9.29 14.68
CA TYR A 68 6.36 7.87 15.00
C TYR A 68 5.80 7.65 16.40
N LEU A 69 6.46 8.22 17.42
CA LEU A 69 6.19 7.96 18.84
C LEU A 69 4.79 8.37 19.29
N TYR A 70 4.24 9.44 18.69
CA TYR A 70 2.92 9.99 19.01
C TYR A 70 1.88 9.76 17.92
N SER A 71 2.16 8.90 16.93
CA SER A 71 1.16 8.55 15.92
C SER A 71 -0.07 7.87 16.56
N ASN A 72 -1.25 8.32 16.12
CA ASN A 72 -2.54 7.73 16.48
C ASN A 72 -2.89 6.49 15.63
N SER A 73 -2.09 6.17 14.62
CA SER A 73 -2.36 5.09 13.67
C SER A 73 -2.26 3.72 14.34
N LYS A 74 -3.13 2.77 14.00
CA LYS A 74 -3.11 1.44 14.63
C LYS A 74 -1.98 0.56 14.10
N SER A 75 -1.64 0.71 12.82
CA SER A 75 -0.56 -0.03 12.16
C SER A 75 0.80 0.64 12.37
N VAL A 76 1.84 -0.17 12.56
CA VAL A 76 3.24 0.29 12.64
C VAL A 76 3.67 0.91 11.33
N ASN A 77 3.26 0.32 10.20
CA ASN A 77 3.61 0.82 8.88
C ASN A 77 2.98 2.20 8.61
N GLU A 78 1.73 2.41 9.05
CA GLU A 78 1.09 3.73 9.01
C GLU A 78 1.78 4.72 9.96
N SER A 79 2.19 4.28 11.15
CA SER A 79 2.93 5.14 12.10
C SER A 79 4.29 5.59 11.53
N VAL A 80 4.99 4.72 10.79
CA VAL A 80 6.23 5.06 10.08
C VAL A 80 5.95 6.01 8.91
N LYS A 81 4.81 5.86 8.23
CA LYS A 81 4.38 6.80 7.19
C LYS A 81 4.08 8.18 7.77
N ASP A 82 3.45 8.25 8.94
CA ASP A 82 3.22 9.50 9.68
C ASP A 82 4.55 10.18 10.04
N ALA A 83 5.53 9.41 10.54
CA ALA A 83 6.88 9.89 10.82
C ALA A 83 7.57 10.51 9.58
N VAL A 84 7.46 9.86 8.42
CA VAL A 84 7.97 10.40 7.16
C VAL A 84 7.24 11.70 6.79
N ASN A 85 5.91 11.71 6.87
CA ASN A 85 5.11 12.91 6.55
C ASN A 85 5.44 14.09 7.45
N ASP A 86 5.60 13.85 8.75
CA ASP A 86 5.93 14.90 9.72
C ASP A 86 7.35 15.44 9.50
N GLY A 87 8.32 14.57 9.18
CA GLY A 87 9.65 14.99 8.74
C GLY A 87 9.59 15.89 7.49
N VAL A 88 8.81 15.50 6.47
CA VAL A 88 8.62 16.28 5.24
C VAL A 88 7.94 17.63 5.51
N ASN A 89 6.91 17.63 6.35
CA ASN A 89 6.21 18.86 6.75
C ASN A 89 7.16 19.80 7.50
N LYS A 90 7.99 19.25 8.40
CA LYS A 90 8.99 20.02 9.12
C LYS A 90 10.03 20.63 8.20
N ILE A 91 10.53 19.88 7.21
CA ILE A 91 11.46 20.40 6.20
C ILE A 91 10.81 21.56 5.45
N LYS A 92 9.56 21.40 4.98
CA LYS A 92 8.82 22.47 4.30
C LYS A 92 8.64 23.71 5.18
N ASP A 93 8.36 23.53 6.47
CA ASP A 93 8.19 24.64 7.41
C ASP A 93 9.51 25.35 7.68
N LEU A 94 10.64 24.62 7.77
CA LEU A 94 11.96 25.21 7.92
C LEU A 94 12.34 26.04 6.68
N ILE A 95 12.08 25.52 5.47
CA ILE A 95 12.33 26.24 4.21
C ILE A 95 11.44 27.50 4.10
N LYS A 96 10.16 27.42 4.50
CA LYS A 96 9.25 28.58 4.44
C LYS A 96 9.61 29.70 5.41
N ASN A 97 10.11 29.35 6.59
CA ASN A 97 10.36 30.30 7.67
C ASN A 97 11.76 30.93 7.60
N ASP A 98 12.68 30.36 6.82
CA ASP A 98 14.04 30.87 6.64
C ASP A 98 14.20 31.49 5.25
N LYS A 99 14.51 32.80 5.22
CA LYS A 99 14.62 33.58 3.98
C LYS A 99 15.78 33.10 3.10
N ASP A 100 16.86 32.59 3.68
CA ASP A 100 18.02 32.14 2.93
C ASP A 100 17.71 30.81 2.25
N LEU A 101 17.11 29.87 2.99
CA LEU A 101 16.72 28.55 2.49
C LEU A 101 15.59 28.59 1.47
N ALA A 102 14.67 29.56 1.58
CA ALA A 102 13.64 29.77 0.57
C ALA A 102 14.22 30.12 -0.81
N THR A 103 15.42 30.72 -0.84
CA THR A 103 16.10 31.12 -2.10
C THR A 103 17.06 30.08 -2.64
N THR A 104 17.76 29.33 -1.77
CA THR A 104 18.75 28.32 -2.20
C THR A 104 18.19 26.91 -2.29
N GLY A 105 17.10 26.61 -1.59
CA GLY A 105 16.62 25.24 -1.41
C GLY A 105 17.51 24.42 -0.48
N LEU A 106 16.97 23.28 -0.05
CA LEU A 106 17.66 22.24 0.72
C LEU A 106 17.36 20.91 0.05
N ASP A 107 18.39 20.15 -0.25
CA ASP A 107 18.25 18.75 -0.63
C ASP A 107 18.37 17.90 0.63
N VAL A 108 17.31 17.13 0.91
CA VAL A 108 17.19 16.36 2.14
C VAL A 108 16.73 14.96 1.79
N SER A 109 17.52 13.98 2.21
CA SER A 109 17.14 12.58 2.17
C SER A 109 17.24 11.96 3.56
N PHE A 110 16.27 11.14 3.93
CA PHE A 110 16.33 10.42 5.19
C PHE A 110 15.66 9.06 5.11
N THR A 111 16.14 8.15 5.94
CA THR A 111 15.56 6.82 6.14
C THR A 111 15.29 6.62 7.63
N ILE A 112 14.07 6.19 7.97
CA ILE A 112 13.68 5.74 9.30
C ILE A 112 13.54 4.23 9.29
N VAL A 113 14.10 3.55 10.29
CA VAL A 113 13.95 2.11 10.51
C VAL A 113 13.43 1.89 11.92
N VAL A 114 12.31 1.18 12.03
CA VAL A 114 11.67 0.84 13.29
C VAL A 114 11.70 -0.67 13.48
N PHE A 115 12.34 -1.13 14.55
CA PHE A 115 12.37 -2.54 14.91
C PHE A 115 11.35 -2.87 15.98
N LYS A 116 10.51 -3.85 15.71
CA LYS A 116 9.59 -4.49 16.65
C LYS A 116 9.82 -5.99 16.69
N LYS A 117 9.15 -6.67 17.63
CA LYS A 117 9.16 -8.14 17.73
C LYS A 117 8.79 -8.82 16.41
N GLU A 118 7.86 -8.24 15.66
CA GLU A 118 7.34 -8.77 14.40
C GLU A 118 8.28 -8.59 13.20
N GLY A 119 9.15 -7.57 13.22
CA GLY A 119 10.01 -7.24 12.08
C GLY A 119 10.53 -5.81 12.07
N ALA A 120 11.14 -5.43 10.95
CA ALA A 120 11.68 -4.10 10.69
C ALA A 120 10.77 -3.35 9.71
N TYR A 121 10.44 -2.10 10.03
CA TYR A 121 9.63 -1.22 9.19
C TYR A 121 10.50 -0.06 8.75
N ILE A 122 10.61 0.14 7.44
CA ILE A 122 11.49 1.12 6.83
C ILE A 122 10.62 2.19 6.18
N GLY A 123 10.89 3.45 6.48
CA GLY A 123 10.35 4.61 5.76
C GLY A 123 11.48 5.34 5.05
N ASN A 124 11.27 5.70 3.79
CA ASN A 124 12.28 6.39 2.98
C ASN A 124 11.73 7.69 2.40
N PHE A 125 12.54 8.74 2.45
CA PHE A 125 12.30 10.01 1.78
C PHE A 125 13.57 10.47 1.05
N GLY A 126 13.42 10.82 -0.22
CA GLY A 126 14.54 11.17 -1.10
C GLY A 126 15.32 9.94 -1.57
N GLU A 127 16.55 10.17 -2.03
CA GLU A 127 17.42 9.15 -2.60
C GLU A 127 18.37 8.59 -1.53
N ASN A 128 18.14 7.34 -1.15
CA ASN A 128 18.98 6.61 -0.20
C ASN A 128 19.17 5.17 -0.69
N ASP A 129 20.32 4.60 -0.40
CA ASP A 129 20.66 3.22 -0.73
C ASP A 129 20.14 2.32 0.40
N ILE A 130 19.12 1.50 0.11
CA ILE A 130 18.52 0.57 1.09
C ILE A 130 18.62 -0.84 0.52
N TYR A 131 19.44 -1.68 1.14
CA TYR A 131 19.73 -3.04 0.68
C TYR A 131 19.48 -4.06 1.79
N LEU A 132 18.96 -5.21 1.39
CA LEU A 132 18.84 -6.37 2.26
C LEU A 132 19.71 -7.49 1.70
N PHE A 133 20.71 -7.91 2.46
CA PHE A 133 21.45 -9.14 2.18
C PHE A 133 20.70 -10.32 2.79
N LYS A 134 20.27 -11.25 1.94
CA LYS A 134 19.48 -12.41 2.33
C LYS A 134 19.83 -13.60 1.45
N LYS A 135 20.13 -14.74 2.07
CA LYS A 135 20.48 -16.01 1.38
C LYS A 135 21.58 -15.85 0.31
N GLY A 136 22.59 -15.03 0.56
CA GLY A 136 23.70 -14.82 -0.39
C GLY A 136 23.42 -13.79 -1.49
N GLU A 137 22.25 -13.13 -1.49
CA GLU A 137 21.87 -12.14 -2.50
C GLU A 137 21.59 -10.77 -1.89
N PHE A 138 21.90 -9.72 -2.64
CA PHE A 138 21.56 -8.34 -2.29
C PHE A 138 20.26 -7.94 -2.98
N VAL A 139 19.22 -7.70 -2.18
CA VAL A 139 17.93 -7.18 -2.65
C VAL A 139 17.91 -5.66 -2.47
N ASN A 140 17.69 -4.92 -3.56
CA ASN A 140 17.56 -3.45 -3.53
C ASN A 140 16.15 -3.05 -3.06
N ILE A 141 15.99 -2.86 -1.75
CA ILE A 141 14.73 -2.44 -1.13
C ILE A 141 14.40 -0.99 -1.52
N GLY A 142 15.40 -0.11 -1.62
CA GLY A 142 15.20 1.29 -2.02
C GLY A 142 14.59 1.40 -3.42
N GLY A 143 15.08 0.60 -4.36
CA GLY A 143 14.53 0.47 -5.71
C GLY A 143 13.09 -0.03 -5.71
N ILE A 144 12.77 -1.06 -4.92
CA ILE A 144 11.40 -1.59 -4.81
C ILE A 144 10.43 -0.55 -4.24
N ILE A 145 10.84 0.23 -3.23
CA ILE A 145 10.04 1.31 -2.65
C ILE A 145 9.73 2.37 -3.72
N ALA A 146 10.75 2.78 -4.48
CA ALA A 146 10.61 3.79 -5.54
C ALA A 146 9.72 3.31 -6.70
N GLU A 147 9.94 2.08 -7.19
CA GLU A 147 9.16 1.48 -8.28
C GLU A 147 7.68 1.37 -7.92
N LYS A 148 7.37 0.96 -6.69
CA LYS A 148 6.00 0.84 -6.19
C LYS A 148 5.38 2.16 -5.74
N LYS A 149 6.09 3.30 -5.89
CA LYS A 149 5.69 4.63 -5.39
C LYS A 149 5.22 4.58 -3.92
N ALA A 150 5.84 3.72 -3.13
CA ALA A 150 5.59 3.60 -1.71
C ALA A 150 6.56 4.49 -0.94
N ASN A 151 6.20 4.85 0.29
CA ASN A 151 7.11 5.56 1.19
C ASN A 151 7.62 4.66 2.32
N THR A 152 7.02 3.47 2.48
CA THR A 152 7.31 2.56 3.58
C THR A 152 7.24 1.10 3.16
N VAL A 153 7.99 0.24 3.83
CA VAL A 153 7.99 -1.22 3.63
C VAL A 153 8.24 -1.94 4.95
N GLY A 154 7.58 -3.08 5.15
CA GLY A 154 7.85 -3.99 6.27
C GLY A 154 8.67 -5.20 5.79
N ILE A 155 9.71 -5.56 6.53
CA ILE A 155 10.55 -6.72 6.26
C ILE A 155 10.80 -7.54 7.53
N VAL A 156 11.02 -8.84 7.36
CA VAL A 156 11.38 -9.76 8.45
C VAL A 156 12.84 -10.15 8.30
N LEU A 157 13.66 -9.82 9.30
CA LEU A 157 15.07 -10.22 9.37
C LEU A 157 15.22 -11.55 10.10
N LYS A 158 15.82 -12.53 9.43
CA LYS A 158 16.25 -13.80 10.02
C LYS A 158 17.67 -13.67 10.56
N GLU A 159 18.17 -14.72 11.21
CA GLU A 159 19.57 -14.81 11.60
C GLU A 159 20.45 -14.77 10.33
N LEU A 160 21.60 -14.10 10.42
CA LEU A 160 22.54 -13.86 9.30
C LEU A 160 22.06 -12.91 8.19
N ASP A 161 20.79 -12.48 8.19
CA ASP A 161 20.32 -11.41 7.30
C ASP A 161 20.95 -10.07 7.74
N VAL A 162 21.37 -9.26 6.77
CA VAL A 162 21.94 -7.91 7.01
C VAL A 162 21.13 -6.86 6.28
N LEU A 163 20.51 -5.95 7.04
CA LEU A 163 19.87 -4.75 6.47
C LEU A 163 20.87 -3.60 6.45
N ILE A 164 20.98 -2.91 5.33
CA ILE A 164 21.90 -1.80 5.12
C ILE A 164 21.09 -0.58 4.67
N ILE A 165 21.27 0.55 5.35
CA ILE A 165 20.75 1.85 4.95
C ILE A 165 21.93 2.81 4.78
N ALA A 166 22.00 3.52 3.67
CA ALA A 166 23.10 4.40 3.36
C ALA A 166 22.64 5.65 2.61
N THR A 167 23.44 6.70 2.69
CA THR A 167 23.31 7.86 1.80
C THR A 167 23.54 7.43 0.36
N LYS A 168 22.93 8.17 -0.58
CA LYS A 168 22.95 7.93 -2.03
C LYS A 168 24.31 7.42 -2.56
N GLU A 169 24.23 6.41 -3.42
CA GLU A 169 25.32 5.83 -4.22
C GLU A 169 26.43 5.11 -3.43
N LYS A 170 26.47 5.16 -2.10
CA LYS A 170 27.59 4.56 -1.33
C LYS A 170 27.63 3.04 -1.37
N ILE A 171 26.47 2.39 -1.36
CA ILE A 171 26.38 0.93 -1.48
C ILE A 171 26.33 0.55 -2.95
N THR A 172 25.61 1.34 -3.75
CA THR A 172 25.46 1.13 -5.20
C THR A 172 26.81 1.11 -5.92
N GLU A 173 27.74 2.02 -5.60
CA GLU A 173 29.10 2.05 -6.16
C GLU A 173 29.90 0.75 -5.88
N ASN A 174 29.60 0.08 -4.77
CA ASN A 174 30.31 -1.11 -4.31
C ASN A 174 29.52 -2.40 -4.53
N ILE A 175 28.32 -2.33 -5.13
CA ILE A 175 27.39 -3.46 -5.23
C ILE A 175 27.98 -4.63 -6.00
N VAL A 176 28.77 -4.38 -7.04
CA VAL A 176 29.43 -5.41 -7.87
C VAL A 176 30.48 -6.20 -7.09
N LYS A 177 31.13 -5.55 -6.11
CA LYS A 177 32.08 -6.22 -5.20
C LYS A 177 31.31 -6.97 -4.11
N MET A 178 30.28 -6.34 -3.56
CA MET A 178 29.44 -6.92 -2.52
C MET A 178 28.65 -8.13 -3.01
N SER A 179 28.16 -8.15 -4.25
CA SER A 179 27.41 -9.26 -4.84
C SER A 179 28.23 -10.54 -5.03
N ARG A 180 29.55 -10.48 -4.84
CA ARG A 180 30.43 -11.66 -4.84
C ARG A 180 30.51 -12.34 -3.47
N LEU A 181 30.10 -11.62 -2.42
CA LEU A 181 30.10 -12.12 -1.04
C LEU A 181 28.89 -13.00 -0.84
N LYS A 182 29.09 -14.24 -0.38
CA LYS A 182 28.02 -15.22 -0.21
C LYS A 182 27.60 -15.40 1.25
N VAL A 183 28.45 -14.96 2.19
CA VAL A 183 28.26 -15.17 3.62
C VAL A 183 28.06 -13.84 4.33
N GLY A 184 27.14 -13.79 5.31
CA GLY A 184 26.82 -12.57 6.06
C GLY A 184 28.03 -11.97 6.79
N GLU A 185 28.92 -12.80 7.33
CA GLU A 185 30.16 -12.35 7.98
C GLU A 185 31.12 -11.63 7.03
N GLU A 186 31.25 -12.11 5.79
CA GLU A 186 32.06 -11.45 4.76
C GLU A 186 31.48 -10.08 4.40
N VAL A 187 30.14 -9.99 4.31
CA VAL A 187 29.43 -8.73 4.09
C VAL A 187 29.69 -7.75 5.23
N LEU A 188 29.62 -8.19 6.49
CA LEU A 188 29.92 -7.36 7.64
C LEU A 188 31.38 -6.87 7.63
N ASN A 189 32.33 -7.74 7.35
CA ASN A 189 33.75 -7.37 7.24
C ASN A 189 33.99 -6.36 6.12
N PHE A 190 33.34 -6.53 4.97
CA PHE A 190 33.41 -5.57 3.87
C PHE A 190 32.81 -4.22 4.26
N LEU A 191 31.65 -4.21 4.91
CA LEU A 191 31.02 -2.99 5.42
C LEU A 191 31.90 -2.28 6.45
N HIS A 192 32.59 -3.02 7.33
CA HIS A 192 33.56 -2.44 8.26
C HIS A 192 34.74 -1.75 7.54
N LEU A 193 35.26 -2.34 6.48
CA LEU A 193 36.31 -1.73 5.67
C LEU A 193 35.81 -0.49 4.93
N LEU A 194 34.62 -0.58 4.33
CA LEU A 194 33.98 0.52 3.62
C LEU A 194 33.73 1.72 4.54
N GLY A 195 33.28 1.46 5.77
CA GLY A 195 33.06 2.47 6.81
C GLY A 195 34.33 3.19 7.25
N LYS A 196 35.48 2.51 7.25
CA LYS A 196 36.79 3.12 7.53
C LYS A 196 37.34 3.93 6.36
N SER A 197 36.91 3.63 5.13
CA SER A 197 37.38 4.30 3.91
C SER A 197 36.53 5.51 3.48
N LEU A 198 35.55 5.94 4.28
CA LEU A 198 34.72 7.10 3.95
C LEU A 198 35.56 8.38 3.89
N SER A 199 35.57 9.03 2.71
CA SER A 199 36.38 10.23 2.43
C SER A 199 35.55 11.47 2.08
N MET A 200 34.26 11.30 1.77
CA MET A 200 33.30 12.37 1.48
C MET A 200 32.13 12.30 2.46
N PRO A 201 31.42 13.42 2.75
CA PRO A 201 30.32 13.40 3.70
C PRO A 201 29.25 12.40 3.27
N SER A 202 29.14 11.35 4.04
CA SER A 202 28.35 10.17 3.73
C SER A 202 28.25 9.32 4.98
N GLY A 203 27.26 8.44 4.99
CA GLY A 203 27.12 7.52 6.11
C GLY A 203 26.20 6.37 5.78
N PHE A 204 26.35 5.31 6.56
CA PHE A 204 25.48 4.16 6.51
C PHE A 204 25.35 3.50 7.87
N ILE A 205 24.25 2.81 8.05
CA ILE A 205 23.95 2.00 9.22
C ILE A 205 23.62 0.60 8.69
N PHE A 206 24.16 -0.41 9.33
CA PHE A 206 23.74 -1.78 9.07
C PHE A 206 23.25 -2.46 10.34
N PHE A 207 22.34 -3.40 10.14
CA PHE A 207 21.65 -4.13 11.18
C PHE A 207 21.79 -5.62 10.93
N GLU A 208 22.17 -6.34 11.97
CA GLU A 208 22.24 -7.80 11.99
C GLU A 208 21.40 -8.33 13.16
N LYS A 209 20.85 -9.54 13.02
CA LYS A 209 20.19 -10.24 14.12
C LYS A 209 21.15 -11.28 14.68
N LYS A 210 21.74 -11.00 15.85
CA LYS A 210 22.56 -11.98 16.59
C LYS A 210 21.66 -12.87 17.46
N GLY A 211 21.90 -14.18 17.38
CA GLY A 211 21.28 -15.19 18.25
C GLY A 211 21.61 -14.91 19.71
N GLU A 212 20.66 -15.16 20.61
CA GLU A 212 20.84 -14.92 22.04
C GLU A 212 21.79 -15.96 22.66
N VAL A 213 22.95 -15.53 23.13
CA VAL A 213 23.67 -16.25 24.19
C VAL A 213 22.85 -16.06 25.47
N LYS A 214 22.22 -17.14 25.95
CA LYS A 214 21.42 -17.16 27.17
C LYS A 214 22.28 -16.75 28.37
N LEU A 215 22.10 -15.53 28.86
CA LEU A 215 22.44 -15.16 30.23
C LEU A 215 21.17 -15.21 31.08
N VAL A 216 21.31 -15.95 32.17
CA VAL A 216 20.26 -16.45 33.05
C VAL A 216 19.92 -15.42 34.13
N LYS A 217 18.59 -15.24 34.36
CA LYS A 217 17.90 -14.65 35.53
C LYS A 217 18.08 -13.13 35.72
N GLU A 218 17.06 -12.37 36.15
CA GLU A 218 16.19 -12.65 37.29
C GLU A 218 14.82 -11.94 37.17
N LYS A 219 13.78 -12.61 37.68
CA LYS A 219 12.39 -12.13 37.77
C LYS A 219 12.25 -11.16 38.94
N VAL A 220 11.54 -10.04 38.75
CA VAL A 220 10.82 -9.38 39.84
C VAL A 220 9.42 -9.00 39.37
N SER A 221 8.44 -9.55 40.09
CA SER A 221 7.00 -9.30 40.05
C SER A 221 6.62 -8.09 40.89
N GLU A 222 5.60 -7.32 40.51
CA GLU A 222 4.59 -6.72 41.42
C GLU A 222 3.45 -6.10 40.58
N LYS A 223 2.26 -6.71 40.59
CA LYS A 223 1.06 -6.41 41.42
C LYS A 223 0.17 -5.28 40.88
N GLU A 224 -1.07 -5.68 40.59
CA GLU A 224 -2.21 -4.87 40.19
C GLU A 224 -2.74 -3.99 41.33
N SER A 225 -3.44 -2.90 40.98
CA SER A 225 -4.72 -2.54 41.60
C SER A 225 -5.52 -1.54 40.74
N PRO A 226 -6.87 -1.51 40.90
CA PRO A 226 -7.82 -0.97 39.92
C PRO A 226 -8.44 0.38 40.35
N VAL A 227 -8.91 1.21 39.41
CA VAL A 227 -9.93 2.24 39.70
C VAL A 227 -10.82 2.54 38.48
N GLU A 228 -12.13 2.56 38.77
CA GLU A 228 -13.30 2.82 37.93
C GLU A 228 -13.38 4.22 37.26
N GLY A 229 -14.01 4.22 36.09
CA GLY A 229 -15.25 4.98 35.85
C GLY A 229 -15.20 6.50 35.69
N LYS A 230 -15.52 6.97 34.47
CA LYS A 230 -16.52 8.03 34.25
C LYS A 230 -16.90 8.15 32.76
N LYS A 231 -18.18 7.85 32.46
CA LYS A 231 -18.88 8.22 31.23
C LYS A 231 -19.04 9.74 31.18
N LYS A 232 -18.78 10.36 30.01
CA LYS A 232 -19.45 11.59 29.60
C LYS A 232 -19.82 11.52 28.12
N VAL A 233 -21.13 11.59 27.90
CA VAL A 233 -21.85 11.89 26.66
C VAL A 233 -21.82 13.40 26.47
N ILE A 234 -21.33 13.90 25.33
CA ILE A 234 -21.64 15.21 24.72
C ILE A 234 -21.39 15.04 23.21
N GLU A 235 -22.42 14.80 22.41
CA GLU A 235 -23.28 15.77 21.69
C GLU A 235 -22.63 16.26 20.37
N LYS A 236 -23.27 15.86 19.26
CA LYS A 236 -22.92 16.23 17.88
C LYS A 236 -23.44 17.64 17.60
N GLU A 237 -22.56 18.59 17.29
CA GLU A 237 -22.94 19.81 16.60
C GLU A 237 -22.69 19.68 15.08
N GLU A 238 -23.79 19.66 14.33
CA GLU A 238 -23.81 19.81 12.88
C GLU A 238 -23.54 21.27 12.49
N THR A 239 -22.37 21.57 11.96
CA THR A 239 -22.11 22.85 11.29
C THR A 239 -22.49 22.78 9.81
N LYS A 240 -23.61 23.42 9.47
CA LYS A 240 -24.07 23.64 8.09
C LYS A 240 -23.04 24.48 7.31
N LYS A 241 -22.31 23.83 6.40
CA LYS A 241 -21.48 24.52 5.39
C LYS A 241 -22.39 25.23 4.38
N LYS A 242 -22.24 26.55 4.27
CA LYS A 242 -22.80 27.36 3.17
C LYS A 242 -22.16 26.91 1.85
N VAL A 243 -22.99 26.46 0.91
CA VAL A 243 -22.57 26.15 -0.46
C VAL A 243 -22.38 27.46 -1.21
N ASP A 244 -21.15 27.70 -1.65
CA ASP A 244 -20.76 28.87 -2.43
C ASP A 244 -21.09 28.62 -3.92
N LEU A 245 -22.21 29.16 -4.40
CA LEU A 245 -22.72 28.99 -5.77
C LEU A 245 -21.86 29.67 -6.86
N ARG A 246 -20.70 30.26 -6.51
CA ARG A 246 -19.76 30.87 -7.45
C ARG A 246 -18.80 29.87 -8.12
N LYS A 247 -18.84 28.59 -7.74
CA LYS A 247 -18.01 27.52 -8.35
C LYS A 247 -18.65 26.78 -9.54
N TYR A 248 -19.87 27.13 -9.96
CA TYR A 248 -20.60 26.46 -11.05
C TYR A 248 -20.69 27.25 -12.37
N ILE A 249 -19.89 28.31 -12.55
CA ILE A 249 -19.78 28.99 -13.84
C ILE A 249 -18.48 28.51 -14.51
N PRO A 250 -18.55 27.64 -15.53
CA PRO A 250 -17.34 27.24 -16.25
C PRO A 250 -16.75 28.45 -16.98
N ASN A 251 -15.46 28.70 -16.76
CA ASN A 251 -14.67 29.61 -17.57
C ASN A 251 -14.53 29.01 -18.97
N ILE A 252 -15.36 29.47 -19.91
CA ILE A 252 -15.29 29.09 -21.32
C ILE A 252 -14.09 29.81 -21.94
N LYS A 253 -12.97 29.11 -22.08
CA LYS A 253 -11.87 29.52 -22.97
C LYS A 253 -12.11 28.89 -24.34
N ILE A 254 -12.46 29.70 -25.32
CA ILE A 254 -12.57 29.29 -26.73
C ILE A 254 -11.15 29.27 -27.31
N PRO A 255 -10.65 28.15 -27.86
CA PRO A 255 -9.33 28.10 -28.50
C PRO A 255 -9.31 28.91 -29.80
N GLU A 256 -8.27 29.71 -30.02
CA GLU A 256 -8.12 30.61 -31.18
C GLU A 256 -8.07 29.91 -32.55
N GLY A 257 -8.01 28.57 -32.60
CA GLY A 257 -7.94 27.78 -33.84
C GLY A 257 -9.26 27.33 -34.46
N VAL A 258 -10.41 27.47 -33.77
CA VAL A 258 -11.70 26.97 -34.28
C VAL A 258 -12.31 27.89 -35.36
N LEU A 259 -11.89 29.16 -35.40
CA LEU A 259 -12.38 30.15 -36.36
C LEU A 259 -11.79 29.99 -37.77
N GLN A 260 -10.61 29.38 -37.92
CA GLN A 260 -9.96 29.22 -39.24
C GLN A 260 -10.51 28.05 -40.06
N SER A 261 -11.01 26.98 -39.42
CA SER A 261 -11.57 25.82 -40.14
C SER A 261 -13.01 26.02 -40.63
N LEU A 262 -13.71 27.03 -40.12
CA LEU A 262 -15.05 27.44 -40.60
C LEU A 262 -15.01 28.28 -41.89
N GLY A 263 -13.83 28.78 -42.27
CA GLY A 263 -13.63 29.69 -43.42
C GLY A 263 -13.81 29.05 -44.80
N LYS A 264 -13.87 27.71 -44.90
CA LYS A 264 -13.99 27.01 -46.20
C LYS A 264 -15.42 26.60 -46.58
N VAL A 265 -16.38 26.64 -45.65
CA VAL A 265 -17.76 26.14 -45.90
C VAL A 265 -18.80 27.26 -46.08
N PHE A 266 -18.44 28.53 -45.86
CA PHE A 266 -19.41 29.62 -45.79
C PHE A 266 -19.18 30.78 -46.78
N GLY A 267 -19.03 30.46 -48.08
CA GLY A 267 -18.89 31.46 -49.14
C GLY A 267 -20.08 32.43 -49.29
N ASN A 268 -21.29 32.02 -48.91
CA ASN A 268 -22.51 32.82 -49.09
C ASN A 268 -23.19 33.30 -47.79
N VAL A 269 -22.62 33.02 -46.61
CA VAL A 269 -23.20 33.41 -45.31
C VAL A 269 -22.45 34.60 -44.68
N GLY A 270 -21.28 34.98 -45.20
CA GLY A 270 -20.47 36.10 -44.71
C GLY A 270 -21.19 37.46 -44.72
N VAL A 271 -22.04 37.72 -45.71
CA VAL A 271 -22.82 38.97 -45.80
C VAL A 271 -23.93 39.03 -44.75
N PHE A 272 -24.50 37.87 -44.38
CA PHE A 272 -25.57 37.78 -43.38
C PHE A 272 -25.01 37.83 -41.95
N LEU A 273 -23.90 37.12 -41.70
CA LEU A 273 -23.20 37.15 -40.40
C LEU A 273 -22.54 38.51 -40.12
N GLY A 274 -21.97 39.19 -41.12
CA GLY A 274 -21.39 40.53 -40.96
C GLY A 274 -22.44 41.60 -40.59
N LYS A 275 -23.65 41.50 -41.15
CA LYS A 275 -24.78 42.36 -40.76
C LYS A 275 -25.26 42.08 -39.34
N ILE A 276 -25.32 40.80 -38.94
CA ILE A 276 -25.70 40.41 -37.58
C ILE A 276 -24.67 40.86 -36.56
N LEU A 277 -23.37 40.68 -36.82
CA LEU A 277 -22.27 41.12 -35.92
C LEU A 277 -22.24 42.64 -35.73
N ASN A 278 -22.49 43.43 -36.77
CA ASN A 278 -22.53 44.90 -36.66
C ASN A 278 -23.77 45.40 -35.90
N ILE A 279 -24.90 44.68 -36.00
CA ILE A 279 -26.10 44.96 -35.18
C ILE A 279 -25.82 44.60 -33.70
N PHE A 280 -25.10 43.51 -33.44
CA PHE A 280 -24.71 43.09 -32.08
C PHE A 280 -23.69 44.04 -31.44
N LYS A 281 -22.70 44.54 -32.19
CA LYS A 281 -21.69 45.49 -31.67
C LYS A 281 -22.32 46.83 -31.27
N LYS A 282 -23.21 47.38 -32.10
CA LYS A 282 -24.00 48.58 -31.76
C LYS A 282 -24.98 48.37 -30.61
N ALA A 283 -25.53 47.16 -30.45
CA ALA A 283 -26.41 46.86 -29.31
C ALA A 283 -25.63 46.72 -28.00
N PHE A 284 -24.40 46.21 -28.04
CA PHE A 284 -23.55 46.04 -26.86
C PHE A 284 -22.98 47.37 -26.34
N GLU A 285 -22.51 48.24 -27.23
CA GLU A 285 -21.99 49.58 -26.85
C GLU A 285 -23.09 50.45 -26.22
N ASN A 286 -24.31 50.44 -26.78
CA ASN A 286 -25.46 51.13 -26.20
C ASN A 286 -25.96 50.53 -24.87
N MET A 287 -25.74 49.23 -24.65
CA MET A 287 -26.10 48.57 -23.39
C MET A 287 -25.09 48.89 -22.28
N GLN A 288 -23.81 49.06 -22.63
CA GLN A 288 -22.75 49.42 -21.68
C GLN A 288 -22.97 50.84 -21.12
N GLU A 289 -23.31 51.81 -21.98
CA GLU A 289 -23.64 53.17 -21.54
C GLU A 289 -24.94 53.24 -20.70
N PHE A 290 -25.95 52.42 -21.02
CA PHE A 290 -27.21 52.38 -20.27
C PHE A 290 -27.06 51.72 -18.90
N VAL A 291 -26.22 50.70 -18.77
CA VAL A 291 -25.93 50.02 -17.49
C VAL A 291 -25.07 50.91 -16.57
N PHE A 292 -24.05 51.59 -17.11
CA PHE A 292 -23.17 52.45 -16.31
C PHE A 292 -23.82 53.77 -15.89
N SER A 293 -24.67 54.38 -16.73
CA SER A 293 -25.37 55.63 -16.39
C SER A 293 -26.59 55.43 -15.49
N SER A 294 -27.30 54.29 -15.58
CA SER A 294 -28.54 54.06 -14.82
C SER A 294 -28.33 53.46 -13.42
N LEU A 295 -27.13 52.93 -13.11
CA LEU A 295 -26.80 52.31 -11.82
C LEU A 295 -25.97 53.18 -10.86
N ARG A 296 -25.41 54.32 -11.31
CA ARG A 296 -24.54 55.16 -10.47
C ARG A 296 -25.28 56.10 -9.49
N ASN A 297 -26.54 56.45 -9.77
CA ASN A 297 -27.24 57.53 -9.02
C ASN A 297 -28.60 57.17 -8.39
N LYS A 298 -28.95 55.89 -8.19
CA LYS A 298 -30.25 55.54 -7.60
C LYS A 298 -30.15 54.85 -6.22
N ARG A 299 -30.86 55.42 -5.24
CA ARG A 299 -30.96 55.01 -3.81
C ARG A 299 -31.38 53.54 -3.56
N TRP A 300 -31.86 52.79 -4.56
CA TRP A 300 -32.30 51.40 -4.36
C TRP A 300 -31.14 50.38 -4.29
N PHE A 301 -29.95 50.72 -4.78
CA PHE A 301 -28.75 49.87 -4.65
C PHE A 301 -28.14 49.94 -3.24
N LYS A 302 -28.17 51.11 -2.58
CA LYS A 302 -27.88 51.26 -1.15
C LYS A 302 -28.94 50.61 -0.24
N LYS A 303 -30.19 50.44 -0.72
CA LYS A 303 -31.28 49.77 0.01
C LYS A 303 -31.25 48.24 -0.05
N LEU A 304 -30.49 47.62 -0.95
CA LEU A 304 -30.32 46.15 -0.98
C LEU A 304 -29.41 45.66 0.17
N GLY A 305 -28.49 46.50 0.66
CA GLY A 305 -27.70 46.22 1.86
C GLY A 305 -28.47 46.30 3.18
N ALA A 306 -29.62 46.98 3.20
CA ALA A 306 -30.46 47.15 4.40
C ALA A 306 -31.72 46.25 4.40
N LYS A 307 -31.90 45.39 3.37
CA LYS A 307 -33.04 44.47 3.23
C LYS A 307 -32.70 43.00 3.53
N LEU A 308 -31.62 42.75 4.28
CA LEU A 308 -31.37 41.49 4.97
C LEU A 308 -31.74 41.55 6.48
N SER A 309 -32.26 42.68 6.95
CA SER A 309 -32.89 42.82 8.26
C SER A 309 -34.38 43.14 8.09
N GLU A 310 -35.21 42.26 8.65
CA GLU A 310 -36.61 42.47 9.06
C GLU A 310 -37.74 42.38 8.00
N ILE A 311 -38.22 41.14 7.86
CA ILE A 311 -39.60 40.64 7.99
C ILE A 311 -40.78 41.64 7.82
N LYS A 312 -41.59 41.34 6.78
CA LYS A 312 -43.07 41.46 6.57
C LYS A 312 -43.85 42.71 7.04
N ILE A 313 -44.70 43.23 6.14
CA ILE A 313 -46.19 43.25 6.19
C ILE A 313 -46.73 43.81 4.83
N PRO A 314 -47.91 43.37 4.34
CA PRO A 314 -48.35 43.50 2.94
C PRO A 314 -49.22 44.76 2.69
N GLY A 315 -49.30 45.22 1.44
CA GLY A 315 -50.15 46.37 1.11
C GLY A 315 -50.38 46.65 -0.39
N LYS A 316 -51.58 46.27 -0.84
CA LYS A 316 -52.47 46.87 -1.85
C LYS A 316 -52.04 46.98 -3.34
N GLN A 317 -52.86 46.35 -4.18
CA GLN A 317 -52.94 46.55 -5.63
C GLN A 317 -53.39 47.97 -5.97
N ILE A 318 -52.71 48.60 -6.93
CA ILE A 318 -53.24 49.77 -7.65
C ILE A 318 -53.23 49.44 -9.14
N ARG A 319 -54.43 49.21 -9.68
CA ARG A 319 -54.70 49.28 -11.11
C ARG A 319 -54.32 50.68 -11.58
N ARG A 320 -53.44 50.79 -12.57
CA ARG A 320 -53.30 52.01 -13.36
C ARG A 320 -53.99 51.81 -14.69
N GLU A 321 -55.05 52.57 -14.88
CA GLU A 321 -55.75 52.78 -16.14
C GLU A 321 -54.77 53.36 -17.18
N GLY A 322 -54.86 52.84 -18.38
CA GLY A 322 -54.11 53.33 -19.53
C GLY A 322 -54.73 54.63 -20.03
N ILE A 323 -53.94 55.69 -20.07
CA ILE A 323 -54.25 56.91 -20.81
C ILE A 323 -54.12 56.59 -22.30
N ARG A 324 -55.19 56.81 -23.07
CA ARG A 324 -55.22 56.82 -24.54
C ARG A 324 -55.14 58.27 -25.01
N ILE A 325 -54.16 58.58 -25.85
CA ILE A 325 -54.12 59.79 -26.68
C ILE A 325 -53.67 59.33 -28.08
N ASP A 326 -54.49 59.64 -29.08
CA ASP A 326 -54.38 59.34 -30.52
C ASP A 326 -54.35 57.87 -30.95
N GLU A 327 -55.07 57.57 -32.03
CA GLU A 327 -55.46 56.25 -32.55
C GLU A 327 -54.32 55.36 -33.09
N TYR A 328 -53.10 55.46 -32.56
CA TYR A 328 -52.07 54.44 -32.76
C TYR A 328 -51.70 53.75 -31.46
N LYS A 329 -52.18 52.51 -31.32
CA LYS A 329 -51.74 51.56 -30.28
C LYS A 329 -50.25 51.26 -30.51
N VAL A 330 -49.36 52.02 -29.88
CA VAL A 330 -47.91 51.74 -29.88
C VAL A 330 -47.70 50.40 -29.19
N ARG A 331 -47.63 49.34 -29.99
CA ARG A 331 -47.41 47.97 -29.54
C ARG A 331 -46.01 47.91 -28.94
N ASP A 332 -45.97 47.64 -27.64
CA ASP A 332 -44.81 47.64 -26.75
C ASP A 332 -43.50 47.17 -27.43
N VAL A 333 -42.75 48.13 -27.97
CA VAL A 333 -41.53 47.87 -28.76
C VAL A 333 -40.41 47.32 -27.86
N ARG A 334 -40.47 47.63 -26.56
CA ARG A 334 -39.54 47.13 -25.54
C ARG A 334 -39.74 45.63 -25.29
N GLY A 335 -40.99 45.17 -25.18
CA GLY A 335 -41.31 43.75 -25.03
C GLY A 335 -40.87 42.90 -26.24
N LYS A 336 -41.01 43.42 -27.47
CA LYS A 336 -40.49 42.74 -28.68
C LYS A 336 -38.97 42.61 -28.67
N ARG A 337 -38.24 43.66 -28.28
CA ARG A 337 -36.76 43.63 -28.21
C ARG A 337 -36.26 42.63 -27.17
N VAL A 338 -36.87 42.59 -25.98
CA VAL A 338 -36.52 41.61 -24.94
C VAL A 338 -36.80 40.18 -25.40
N ARG A 339 -37.93 39.92 -26.06
CA ARG A 339 -38.26 38.60 -26.60
C ARG A 339 -37.25 38.15 -27.67
N ILE A 340 -36.82 39.05 -28.56
CA ILE A 340 -35.79 38.73 -29.57
C ILE A 340 -34.45 38.39 -28.90
N VAL A 341 -34.03 39.14 -27.89
CA VAL A 341 -32.80 38.85 -27.14
C VAL A 341 -32.90 37.51 -26.39
N ALA A 342 -34.04 37.22 -25.77
CA ALA A 342 -34.26 35.95 -25.08
C ALA A 342 -34.20 34.75 -26.04
N VAL A 343 -34.79 34.87 -27.24
CA VAL A 343 -34.73 33.83 -28.28
C VAL A 343 -33.29 33.65 -28.78
N ALA A 344 -32.56 34.74 -29.03
CA ALA A 344 -31.16 34.67 -29.43
C ALA A 344 -30.28 33.98 -28.38
N LEU A 345 -30.49 34.28 -27.10
CA LEU A 345 -29.75 33.67 -25.98
C LEU A 345 -30.07 32.18 -25.84
N LEU A 346 -31.32 31.79 -26.04
CA LEU A 346 -31.76 30.39 -26.05
C LEU A 346 -31.12 29.60 -27.20
N VAL A 347 -31.04 30.18 -28.40
CA VAL A 347 -30.34 29.58 -29.55
C VAL A 347 -28.85 29.38 -29.25
N ILE A 348 -28.18 30.35 -28.62
CA ILE A 348 -26.77 30.23 -28.21
C ILE A 348 -26.58 29.08 -27.21
N LEU A 349 -27.46 28.97 -26.21
CA LEU A 349 -27.42 27.89 -25.23
C LEU A 349 -27.63 26.51 -25.86
N LEU A 350 -28.59 26.38 -26.79
CA LEU A 350 -28.84 25.12 -27.49
C LEU A 350 -27.66 24.70 -28.38
N LEU A 351 -27.02 25.65 -29.08
CA LEU A 351 -25.84 25.37 -29.90
C LEU A 351 -24.65 24.92 -29.04
N ALA A 352 -24.40 25.62 -27.91
CA ALA A 352 -23.33 25.24 -26.99
C ALA A 352 -23.57 23.85 -26.37
N PHE A 353 -24.81 23.54 -25.99
CA PHE A 353 -25.18 22.25 -25.44
C PHE A 353 -25.07 21.12 -26.48
N GLY A 354 -25.54 21.37 -27.71
CA GLY A 354 -25.45 20.41 -28.82
C GLY A 354 -24.01 20.07 -29.21
N ILE A 355 -23.13 21.06 -29.30
CA ILE A 355 -21.71 20.85 -29.58
C ILE A 355 -21.05 20.03 -28.46
N ASN A 356 -21.30 20.39 -27.19
CA ASN A 356 -20.72 19.68 -26.05
C ASN A 356 -21.21 18.22 -25.97
N PHE A 357 -22.51 17.99 -26.19
CA PHE A 357 -23.09 16.65 -26.23
C PHE A 357 -22.46 15.78 -27.33
N THR A 358 -22.23 16.35 -28.51
CA THR A 358 -21.62 15.63 -29.65
C THR A 358 -20.16 15.26 -29.37
N ILE A 359 -19.40 16.15 -28.75
CA ILE A 359 -18.01 15.89 -28.35
C ILE A 359 -17.94 14.80 -27.27
N SER A 360 -18.80 14.86 -26.24
CA SER A 360 -18.86 13.84 -25.20
C SER A 360 -19.23 12.47 -25.76
N LYS A 361 -20.23 12.38 -26.64
CA LYS A 361 -20.61 11.13 -27.30
C LYS A 361 -19.52 10.55 -28.19
N LYS A 362 -18.72 11.41 -28.83
CA LYS A 362 -17.55 10.95 -29.61
C LYS A 362 -16.49 10.32 -28.70
N LYS A 363 -16.17 10.97 -27.57
CA LYS A 363 -15.21 10.46 -26.58
C LYS A 363 -15.68 9.15 -25.93
N GLU A 364 -16.96 9.03 -25.59
CA GLU A 364 -17.56 7.78 -25.08
C GLU A 364 -17.43 6.63 -26.08
N ARG A 365 -17.60 6.89 -27.38
CA ARG A 365 -17.43 5.87 -28.43
C ARG A 365 -15.98 5.44 -28.60
N GLU A 366 -15.04 6.39 -28.58
CA GLU A 366 -13.61 6.10 -28.70
C GLU A 366 -13.11 5.28 -27.50
N THR A 367 -13.52 5.65 -26.29
CA THR A 367 -13.21 4.91 -25.05
C THR A 367 -13.83 3.52 -25.02
N SER A 368 -15.10 3.37 -25.42
CA SER A 368 -15.77 2.07 -25.49
C SER A 368 -15.14 1.15 -26.54
N LYS A 369 -14.71 1.69 -27.70
CA LYS A 369 -14.00 0.90 -28.72
C LYS A 369 -12.67 0.39 -28.18
N PHE A 370 -11.88 1.26 -27.55
CA PHE A 370 -10.60 0.89 -26.95
C PHE A 370 -10.78 -0.16 -25.84
N ALA A 371 -11.76 0.02 -24.95
CA ALA A 371 -12.04 -0.95 -23.89
C ALA A 371 -12.45 -2.31 -24.45
N ASN A 372 -13.29 -2.35 -25.49
CA ASN A 372 -13.71 -3.61 -26.11
C ASN A 372 -12.56 -4.35 -26.79
N GLU A 373 -11.62 -3.66 -27.43
CA GLU A 373 -10.41 -4.28 -27.98
C GLU A 373 -9.60 -4.99 -26.86
N ARG A 374 -9.51 -4.38 -25.67
CA ARG A 374 -8.83 -4.98 -24.50
C ARG A 374 -9.62 -6.13 -23.90
N PHE A 375 -10.95 -6.01 -23.79
CA PHE A 375 -11.78 -7.10 -23.30
C PHE A 375 -11.64 -8.37 -24.14
N VAL A 376 -11.57 -8.24 -25.46
CA VAL A 376 -11.37 -9.40 -26.36
C VAL A 376 -10.00 -10.05 -26.11
N GLN A 377 -8.94 -9.27 -25.91
CA GLN A 377 -7.60 -9.79 -25.61
C GLN A 377 -7.54 -10.47 -24.23
N ILE A 378 -8.16 -9.86 -23.22
CA ILE A 378 -8.28 -10.43 -21.86
C ILE A 378 -9.01 -11.75 -21.93
N GLU A 379 -10.15 -11.80 -22.62
CA GLU A 379 -10.95 -13.01 -22.76
C GLU A 379 -10.18 -14.14 -23.46
N ASP A 380 -9.41 -13.84 -24.51
CA ASP A 380 -8.54 -14.81 -25.17
C ASP A 380 -7.46 -15.37 -24.23
N PHE A 381 -6.81 -14.51 -23.43
CA PHE A 381 -5.83 -14.98 -22.44
C PHE A 381 -6.48 -15.81 -21.33
N LEU A 382 -7.62 -15.41 -20.80
CA LEU A 382 -8.34 -16.17 -19.77
C LEU A 382 -8.79 -17.55 -20.31
N ASN A 383 -9.21 -17.64 -21.57
CA ASN A 383 -9.54 -18.93 -22.21
C ASN A 383 -8.30 -19.82 -22.38
N LYS A 384 -7.13 -19.24 -22.67
CA LYS A 384 -5.85 -19.98 -22.69
C LYS A 384 -5.47 -20.49 -21.31
N VAL A 385 -5.63 -19.69 -20.25
CA VAL A 385 -5.43 -20.16 -18.87
C VAL A 385 -6.33 -21.36 -18.57
N ASP A 386 -7.63 -21.25 -18.86
CA ASP A 386 -8.62 -22.30 -18.55
C ASP A 386 -8.34 -23.63 -19.27
N SER A 387 -7.82 -23.57 -20.50
CA SER A 387 -7.45 -24.76 -21.29
C SER A 387 -6.09 -25.36 -20.93
N THR A 388 -5.14 -24.55 -20.44
CA THR A 388 -3.74 -25.00 -20.25
C THR A 388 -3.36 -25.25 -18.79
N TRP A 389 -4.10 -24.75 -17.80
CA TRP A 389 -3.67 -24.82 -16.39
C TRP A 389 -3.44 -26.24 -15.86
N ARG A 390 -4.10 -27.26 -16.43
CA ARG A 390 -3.93 -28.67 -16.04
C ARG A 390 -2.67 -29.30 -16.63
N SER A 391 -2.24 -28.86 -17.80
CA SER A 391 -1.12 -29.46 -18.56
C SER A 391 0.17 -28.66 -18.46
N ASP A 392 0.09 -27.34 -18.48
CA ASP A 392 1.23 -26.42 -18.38
C ASP A 392 0.88 -25.26 -17.43
N ARG A 393 1.27 -25.43 -16.18
CA ARG A 393 1.05 -24.44 -15.12
C ARG A 393 1.83 -23.14 -15.38
N SER A 394 3.06 -23.24 -15.88
CA SER A 394 3.92 -22.07 -16.10
C SER A 394 3.40 -21.19 -17.24
N GLY A 395 2.94 -21.83 -18.33
CA GLY A 395 2.26 -21.15 -19.42
C GLY A 395 0.97 -20.45 -18.95
N ALA A 396 0.15 -21.15 -18.15
CA ALA A 396 -1.07 -20.58 -17.57
C ALA A 396 -0.79 -19.37 -16.66
N GLU A 397 0.24 -19.42 -15.81
CA GLU A 397 0.65 -18.28 -14.98
C GLU A 397 1.07 -17.08 -15.84
N THR A 398 1.79 -17.33 -16.95
CA THR A 398 2.19 -16.27 -17.89
C THR A 398 0.99 -15.62 -18.58
N TYR A 399 0.00 -16.40 -19.00
CA TYR A 399 -1.22 -15.86 -19.62
C TYR A 399 -2.08 -15.10 -18.62
N LEU A 400 -2.18 -15.59 -17.37
CA LEU A 400 -2.89 -14.90 -16.31
C LEU A 400 -2.24 -13.55 -15.99
N PHE A 401 -0.91 -13.49 -15.95
CA PHE A 401 -0.16 -12.24 -15.78
C PHE A 401 -0.37 -11.25 -16.94
N LYS A 402 -0.42 -11.74 -18.19
CA LYS A 402 -0.74 -10.90 -19.36
C LYS A 402 -2.15 -10.33 -19.30
N ALA A 403 -3.13 -11.11 -18.84
CA ALA A 403 -4.49 -10.64 -18.64
C ALA A 403 -4.55 -9.53 -17.56
N ASP A 404 -3.82 -9.69 -16.46
CA ASP A 404 -3.71 -8.68 -15.38
C ASP A 404 -3.18 -7.34 -15.91
N LYS A 405 -2.11 -7.38 -16.73
CA LYS A 405 -1.56 -6.17 -17.36
C LYS A 405 -2.55 -5.45 -18.27
N LEU A 406 -3.40 -6.20 -18.97
CA LEU A 406 -4.44 -5.59 -19.80
C LEU A 406 -5.59 -4.99 -18.98
N PHE A 407 -5.88 -5.53 -17.78
CA PHE A 407 -6.84 -4.90 -16.87
C PHE A 407 -6.35 -3.53 -16.38
N GLU A 408 -5.05 -3.37 -16.12
CA GLU A 408 -4.43 -2.07 -15.74
C GLU A 408 -4.57 -0.99 -16.83
N GLU A 409 -4.70 -1.38 -18.10
CA GLU A 409 -4.80 -0.47 -19.25
C GLU A 409 -6.23 0.01 -19.54
N ILE A 410 -7.25 -0.52 -18.85
CA ILE A 410 -8.65 -0.16 -19.08
C ILE A 410 -8.94 1.22 -18.46
N PRO A 411 -9.51 2.19 -19.21
CA PRO A 411 -9.82 3.51 -18.68
C PRO A 411 -11.02 3.48 -17.70
N ASP A 412 -10.99 4.31 -16.65
CA ASP A 412 -12.06 4.37 -15.63
C ASP A 412 -13.44 4.85 -16.16
N ASN A 413 -13.43 5.60 -17.26
CA ASN A 413 -14.63 6.23 -17.85
C ASN A 413 -15.39 5.28 -18.78
N LEU A 414 -15.76 4.10 -18.27
CA LEU A 414 -16.52 3.09 -19.03
C LEU A 414 -18.02 3.42 -19.07
N THR A 415 -18.66 3.00 -20.16
CA THR A 415 -20.13 2.93 -20.22
C THR A 415 -20.66 1.83 -19.29
N ASP A 416 -21.94 1.88 -18.92
CA ASP A 416 -22.50 0.90 -17.98
C ASP A 416 -22.46 -0.54 -18.53
N ASP A 417 -22.58 -0.72 -19.85
CA ASP A 417 -22.46 -2.02 -20.50
C ASP A 417 -21.01 -2.54 -20.46
N ASP A 418 -20.04 -1.66 -20.74
CA ASP A 418 -18.62 -1.99 -20.67
C ASP A 418 -18.19 -2.32 -19.22
N LYS A 419 -18.77 -1.65 -18.21
CA LYS A 419 -18.53 -1.95 -16.78
C LYS A 419 -18.98 -3.36 -16.43
N LYS A 420 -20.19 -3.75 -16.84
CA LYS A 420 -20.70 -5.11 -16.59
C LYS A 420 -19.81 -6.16 -17.23
N LYS A 421 -19.34 -5.92 -18.45
CA LYS A 421 -18.41 -6.84 -19.15
C LYS A 421 -17.07 -6.91 -18.42
N ASN A 422 -16.54 -5.79 -17.95
CA ASN A 422 -15.32 -5.75 -17.15
C ASN A 422 -15.46 -6.57 -15.84
N GLU A 423 -16.57 -6.38 -15.12
CA GLU A 423 -16.85 -7.13 -13.88
C GLU A 423 -16.95 -8.64 -14.12
N GLN A 424 -17.56 -9.06 -15.24
CA GLN A 424 -17.64 -10.47 -15.62
C GLN A 424 -16.25 -11.06 -15.91
N LEU A 425 -15.41 -10.35 -16.65
CA LEU A 425 -14.04 -10.78 -16.96
C LEU A 425 -13.17 -10.81 -15.70
N LEU A 426 -13.31 -9.80 -14.81
CA LEU A 426 -12.58 -9.73 -13.56
C LEU A 426 -12.94 -10.90 -12.63
N LYS A 427 -14.23 -11.25 -12.55
CA LYS A 427 -14.68 -12.43 -11.80
C LYS A 427 -14.04 -13.71 -12.36
N LYS A 428 -14.05 -13.88 -13.68
CA LYS A 428 -13.42 -15.03 -14.34
C LYS A 428 -11.90 -15.09 -14.09
N TYR A 429 -11.23 -13.93 -14.08
CA TYR A 429 -9.82 -13.81 -13.73
C TYR A 429 -9.53 -14.27 -12.30
N VAL A 430 -10.32 -13.82 -11.32
CA VAL A 430 -10.18 -14.22 -9.91
C VAL A 430 -10.41 -15.71 -9.75
N ASP A 431 -11.48 -16.25 -10.34
CA ASP A 431 -11.81 -17.68 -10.25
C ASP A 431 -10.67 -18.56 -10.82
N LEU A 432 -10.13 -18.19 -12.00
CA LEU A 432 -9.01 -18.92 -12.61
C LEU A 432 -7.71 -18.76 -11.80
N GLY A 433 -7.46 -17.58 -11.24
CA GLY A 433 -6.32 -17.34 -10.35
C GLY A 433 -6.40 -18.18 -9.08
N ASP A 434 -7.58 -18.27 -8.46
CA ASP A 434 -7.79 -19.09 -7.26
C ASP A 434 -7.59 -20.57 -7.56
N MET A 435 -8.05 -21.06 -8.72
CA MET A 435 -7.77 -22.44 -9.17
C MET A 435 -6.27 -22.67 -9.40
N LEU A 436 -5.60 -21.78 -10.14
CA LEU A 436 -4.19 -21.91 -10.51
C LEU A 436 -3.27 -21.87 -9.29
N TYR A 437 -3.56 -21.01 -8.32
CA TYR A 437 -2.78 -20.87 -7.09
C TYR A 437 -3.30 -21.72 -5.92
N ARG A 438 -4.34 -22.55 -6.14
CA ARG A 438 -5.01 -23.36 -5.11
C ARG A 438 -5.40 -22.54 -3.88
N ARG A 439 -5.85 -21.30 -4.10
CA ARG A 439 -6.33 -20.42 -3.03
C ARG A 439 -7.78 -20.73 -2.76
N VAL A 440 -8.12 -20.93 -1.49
CA VAL A 440 -9.50 -21.07 -1.05
C VAL A 440 -9.77 -19.92 -0.09
N GLY A 441 -10.59 -18.97 -0.53
CA GLY A 441 -11.05 -17.87 0.33
C GLY A 441 -11.85 -18.43 1.50
N VAL A 442 -11.41 -18.14 2.73
CA VAL A 442 -12.12 -18.55 3.94
C VAL A 442 -13.14 -17.45 4.27
N SER A 443 -14.43 -17.79 4.24
CA SER A 443 -15.49 -16.87 4.63
C SER A 443 -16.61 -17.58 5.38
N GLU A 444 -17.30 -16.81 6.21
CA GLU A 444 -18.50 -17.28 6.91
C GLU A 444 -19.63 -17.58 5.91
N SER A 445 -19.74 -16.78 4.85
CA SER A 445 -20.71 -16.96 3.76
C SER A 445 -20.49 -18.23 2.93
N ALA A 446 -19.24 -18.71 2.82
CA ALA A 446 -18.90 -19.93 2.11
C ALA A 446 -19.03 -21.19 2.99
N GLY A 447 -19.34 -21.04 4.28
CA GLY A 447 -19.47 -22.16 5.23
C GLY A 447 -18.17 -22.95 5.44
N ASN A 448 -17.03 -22.45 4.96
CA ASN A 448 -15.74 -23.11 5.06
C ASN A 448 -14.90 -22.58 6.23
N ILE A 449 -15.33 -21.50 6.89
CA ILE A 449 -14.67 -20.97 8.08
C ILE A 449 -14.67 -21.96 9.25
N ASN A 450 -15.77 -22.67 9.46
CA ASN A 450 -15.86 -23.67 10.53
C ASN A 450 -14.92 -24.84 10.25
N LYS A 451 -14.82 -25.31 9.00
CA LYS A 451 -13.87 -26.37 8.60
C LYS A 451 -12.42 -25.92 8.81
N TYR A 452 -12.12 -24.66 8.50
CA TYR A 452 -10.79 -24.08 8.71
C TYR A 452 -10.44 -23.94 10.20
N LEU A 453 -11.40 -23.49 11.01
CA LEU A 453 -11.25 -23.35 12.45
C LEU A 453 -11.17 -24.70 13.17
N GLU A 454 -12.03 -25.65 12.83
CA GLU A 454 -12.01 -27.03 13.37
C GLU A 454 -10.67 -27.72 13.12
N ALA A 455 -10.10 -27.59 11.92
CA ALA A 455 -8.80 -28.16 11.61
C ALA A 455 -7.69 -27.57 12.48
N ARG A 456 -7.74 -26.27 12.82
CA ARG A 456 -6.76 -25.64 13.73
C ARG A 456 -7.01 -25.94 15.21
N LEU A 457 -8.28 -26.01 15.61
CA LEU A 457 -8.66 -26.33 16.98
C LEU A 457 -8.35 -27.79 17.33
N GLY A 458 -8.41 -28.70 16.35
CA GLY A 458 -8.16 -30.14 16.54
C GLY A 458 -6.75 -30.49 17.05
N PHE A 459 -5.74 -29.73 16.66
CA PHE A 459 -4.35 -29.92 17.12
C PHE A 459 -4.03 -29.13 18.41
N GLY A 460 -4.93 -28.23 18.82
CA GLY A 460 -4.78 -27.37 20.00
C GLY A 460 -4.13 -26.01 19.72
N GLU A 461 -4.30 -25.08 20.66
CA GLU A 461 -3.80 -23.71 20.54
C GLU A 461 -2.26 -23.68 20.48
N GLY A 462 -1.70 -22.96 19.50
CA GLY A 462 -0.25 -22.90 19.27
C GLY A 462 0.33 -24.08 18.48
N SER A 463 -0.51 -24.82 17.75
CA SER A 463 -0.10 -25.85 16.80
C SER A 463 0.48 -25.23 15.51
N SER A 464 1.59 -25.77 15.04
CA SER A 464 2.18 -25.47 13.73
C SER A 464 2.56 -26.76 13.00
N PRO A 465 1.59 -27.39 12.30
CA PRO A 465 1.84 -28.59 11.50
C PRO A 465 2.90 -28.32 10.43
N THR A 466 3.90 -29.20 10.32
CA THR A 466 5.02 -29.04 9.38
C THR A 466 4.96 -30.01 8.21
N ASP A 467 4.53 -31.25 8.43
CA ASP A 467 4.45 -32.27 7.41
C ASP A 467 3.33 -33.27 7.69
N ILE A 468 2.92 -34.02 6.67
CA ILE A 468 1.83 -34.97 6.73
C ILE A 468 2.09 -36.20 5.85
N ASP A 469 1.79 -37.37 6.37
CA ASP A 469 1.77 -38.61 5.60
C ASP A 469 0.50 -39.43 5.89
N THR A 470 0.20 -40.38 5.01
CA THR A 470 -0.96 -41.27 5.11
C THR A 470 -0.49 -42.70 5.35
N TYR A 471 -1.21 -43.44 6.20
CA TYR A 471 -0.97 -44.86 6.36
C TYR A 471 -2.27 -45.63 6.56
N LYS A 472 -2.20 -46.93 6.29
CA LYS A 472 -3.31 -47.87 6.52
C LYS A 472 -2.96 -48.78 7.68
N ASP A 473 -3.88 -48.94 8.63
CA ASP A 473 -3.73 -49.97 9.66
C ASP A 473 -3.94 -51.37 9.06
N LYS A 474 -3.69 -52.40 9.88
CA LYS A 474 -3.89 -53.81 9.50
C LYS A 474 -5.35 -54.14 9.16
N SER A 475 -6.30 -53.31 9.59
CA SER A 475 -7.73 -53.46 9.32
C SER A 475 -8.17 -52.69 8.06
N GLY A 476 -7.24 -52.00 7.39
CA GLY A 476 -7.51 -51.21 6.19
C GLY A 476 -8.04 -49.79 6.45
N ASN A 477 -8.09 -49.34 7.71
CA ASN A 477 -8.50 -47.97 8.02
C ASN A 477 -7.37 -46.99 7.67
N GLU A 478 -7.73 -45.90 7.01
CA GLU A 478 -6.81 -44.84 6.61
C GLU A 478 -6.70 -43.76 7.70
N TYR A 479 -5.46 -43.41 8.03
CA TYR A 479 -5.13 -42.36 8.98
C TYR A 479 -4.10 -41.41 8.37
N LEU A 480 -4.12 -40.17 8.85
CA LEU A 480 -3.06 -39.20 8.64
C LEU A 480 -2.15 -39.18 9.85
N VAL A 481 -0.85 -39.01 9.61
CA VAL A 481 0.13 -38.67 10.63
C VAL A 481 0.69 -37.31 10.32
N VAL A 482 0.69 -36.42 11.33
CA VAL A 482 1.03 -35.01 11.17
C VAL A 482 2.10 -34.66 12.19
N SER A 483 3.23 -34.13 11.73
CA SER A 483 4.26 -33.56 12.61
C SER A 483 3.92 -32.12 12.96
N ASP A 484 4.17 -31.73 14.22
CA ASP A 484 3.98 -30.37 14.71
C ASP A 484 5.23 -29.88 15.44
N LYS A 485 5.87 -28.89 14.83
CA LYS A 485 7.11 -28.29 15.33
C LYS A 485 6.94 -27.51 16.62
N ASP A 486 5.87 -26.73 16.77
CA ASP A 486 5.71 -25.84 17.91
C ASP A 486 5.21 -26.60 19.16
N LYS A 487 4.51 -27.72 18.93
CA LYS A 487 4.08 -28.65 19.99
C LYS A 487 5.08 -29.75 20.29
N ASN A 488 6.17 -29.84 19.53
CA ASN A 488 7.16 -30.93 19.61
C ASN A 488 6.48 -32.32 19.63
N SER A 489 5.48 -32.53 18.77
CA SER A 489 4.68 -33.74 18.84
C SER A 489 4.22 -34.20 17.47
N VAL A 490 3.78 -35.45 17.40
CA VAL A 490 3.15 -36.03 16.22
C VAL A 490 1.73 -36.42 16.57
N TYR A 491 0.81 -36.19 15.64
CA TYR A 491 -0.60 -36.50 15.80
C TYR A 491 -1.04 -37.52 14.78
N ARG A 492 -1.88 -38.47 15.19
CA ARG A 492 -2.70 -39.29 14.31
C ARG A 492 -4.06 -38.64 14.14
N VAL A 493 -4.49 -38.44 12.90
CA VAL A 493 -5.84 -38.00 12.55
C VAL A 493 -6.56 -39.12 11.82
N SER A 494 -7.69 -39.55 12.34
CA SER A 494 -8.54 -40.52 11.66
C SER A 494 -9.38 -39.85 10.58
N LEU A 495 -9.39 -40.41 9.37
CA LEU A 495 -10.15 -39.85 8.26
C LEU A 495 -11.67 -40.09 8.40
N TYR A 496 -12.07 -41.04 9.25
CA TYR A 496 -13.46 -41.42 9.43
C TYR A 496 -14.19 -40.51 10.44
N ASP A 497 -13.68 -40.45 11.67
CA ASP A 497 -14.28 -39.70 12.78
C ASP A 497 -13.61 -38.33 13.01
N LYS A 498 -12.55 -38.01 12.25
CA LYS A 498 -11.73 -36.79 12.39
C LYS A 498 -11.09 -36.64 13.78
N ALA A 499 -11.01 -37.72 14.56
CA ALA A 499 -10.39 -37.67 15.87
C ALA A 499 -8.88 -37.45 15.75
N VAL A 500 -8.38 -36.44 16.45
CA VAL A 500 -6.94 -36.12 16.56
C VAL A 500 -6.42 -36.68 17.87
N LYS A 501 -5.37 -37.51 17.82
CA LYS A 501 -4.71 -38.06 19.00
C LYS A 501 -3.20 -37.88 18.88
N SER A 502 -2.56 -37.39 19.94
CA SER A 502 -1.10 -37.29 20.00
C SER A 502 -0.47 -38.68 20.17
N LEU A 503 0.63 -38.94 19.46
CA LEU A 503 1.45 -40.12 19.66
C LEU A 503 2.24 -39.99 20.97
N PRO A 504 2.48 -41.09 21.68
CA PRO A 504 3.18 -41.06 22.97
C PRO A 504 4.65 -40.65 22.79
N ASP A 505 5.09 -39.66 23.58
CA ASP A 505 6.48 -39.21 23.67
C ASP A 505 6.83 -38.82 25.12
N ASP A 506 6.71 -39.79 26.03
CA ASP A 506 6.91 -39.56 27.46
C ASP A 506 8.35 -39.12 27.79
N ASP A 507 9.31 -39.59 26.99
CA ASP A 507 10.74 -39.27 27.13
C ASP A 507 11.10 -37.92 26.47
N LYS A 508 10.14 -37.25 25.82
CA LYS A 508 10.33 -35.99 25.08
C LYS A 508 11.48 -36.06 24.08
N VAL A 509 11.50 -37.14 23.31
CA VAL A 509 12.48 -37.35 22.25
C VAL A 509 12.27 -36.36 21.12
N LEU A 510 11.04 -35.90 20.86
CA LEU A 510 10.80 -34.90 19.83
C LEU A 510 11.06 -33.48 20.37
N VAL A 511 11.81 -32.68 19.60
CA VAL A 511 12.21 -31.32 19.98
C VAL A 511 12.00 -30.32 18.84
N ASP A 512 12.17 -30.72 17.59
CA ASP A 512 11.93 -29.94 16.38
C ASP A 512 11.54 -30.87 15.21
N PRO A 513 10.39 -31.56 15.29
CA PRO A 513 9.95 -32.48 14.25
C PRO A 513 9.57 -31.70 12.98
N LEU A 514 10.16 -32.06 11.85
CA LEU A 514 9.92 -31.40 10.56
C LEU A 514 9.18 -32.33 9.60
N TYR A 515 9.84 -33.40 9.17
CA TYR A 515 9.32 -34.30 8.14
C TYR A 515 8.86 -35.62 8.76
N ILE A 516 7.81 -36.20 8.22
CA ILE A 516 7.21 -37.43 8.72
C ILE A 516 6.96 -38.40 7.58
N SER A 517 7.21 -39.69 7.82
CA SER A 517 6.83 -40.72 6.87
C SER A 517 6.49 -42.03 7.57
N ALA A 518 5.43 -42.68 7.12
CA ALA A 518 4.96 -43.95 7.63
C ALA A 518 5.62 -45.11 6.88
N GLY A 519 6.35 -45.95 7.63
CA GLY A 519 6.90 -47.22 7.15
C GLY A 519 6.01 -48.41 7.53
N LYS A 520 6.47 -49.61 7.18
CA LYS A 520 5.79 -50.88 7.55
C LYS A 520 5.87 -51.16 9.05
N LYS A 521 6.96 -50.80 9.72
CA LYS A 521 7.18 -51.06 11.16
C LYS A 521 6.63 -49.97 12.08
N GLY A 522 6.40 -48.77 11.55
CA GLY A 522 5.95 -47.65 12.35
C GLY A 522 6.09 -46.33 11.61
N VAL A 523 6.11 -45.24 12.38
CA VAL A 523 6.25 -43.88 11.87
C VAL A 523 7.64 -43.34 12.17
N TYR A 524 8.25 -42.76 11.16
CA TYR A 524 9.57 -42.12 11.24
C TYR A 524 9.39 -40.61 11.14
N VAL A 525 10.18 -39.89 11.92
CA VAL A 525 10.16 -38.42 11.98
C VAL A 525 11.59 -37.93 11.87
N PHE A 526 11.84 -37.03 10.94
CA PHE A 526 13.08 -36.26 10.93
C PHE A 526 12.91 -35.05 11.85
N ASP A 527 13.66 -35.07 12.95
CA ASP A 527 13.81 -33.99 13.89
C ASP A 527 15.09 -33.22 13.59
N ALA A 528 14.99 -31.90 13.43
CA ALA A 528 16.12 -31.06 13.03
C ALA A 528 17.29 -31.07 14.02
N LYS A 529 17.03 -31.40 15.30
CA LYS A 529 18.03 -31.41 16.37
C LYS A 529 18.56 -32.80 16.66
N ILE A 530 17.72 -33.83 16.53
CA ILE A 530 18.08 -35.19 16.96
C ILE A 530 18.43 -36.10 15.79
N GLY A 531 17.93 -35.82 14.59
CA GLY A 531 18.02 -36.71 13.43
C GLY A 531 16.73 -37.51 13.28
N ILE A 532 16.82 -38.82 13.10
CA ILE A 532 15.62 -39.65 12.91
C ILE A 532 15.10 -40.17 14.26
N ALA A 533 13.83 -39.89 14.54
CA ALA A 533 13.05 -40.52 15.60
C ALA A 533 12.07 -41.55 15.00
N PHE A 534 11.82 -42.64 15.72
CA PHE A 534 10.97 -43.74 15.28
C PHE A 534 9.98 -44.15 16.36
N ALA A 535 8.71 -44.31 15.99
CA ALA A 535 7.65 -44.87 16.82
C ALA A 535 7.11 -46.15 16.15
N GLU A 536 7.39 -47.30 16.76
CA GLU A 536 6.96 -48.61 16.27
C GLU A 536 5.45 -48.82 16.50
N TYR A 537 4.80 -49.60 15.64
CA TYR A 537 3.46 -50.10 15.93
C TYR A 537 3.46 -51.04 17.15
N ASP A 538 2.44 -50.94 18.00
CA ASP A 538 2.16 -51.90 19.05
C ASP A 538 1.35 -53.10 18.52
N SER A 539 1.08 -54.08 19.39
CA SER A 539 0.29 -55.27 19.04
C SER A 539 -1.14 -54.95 18.61
N ASN A 540 -1.67 -53.79 19.03
CA ASN A 540 -3.03 -53.31 18.78
C ASN A 540 -3.11 -52.37 17.56
N GLY A 541 -1.99 -52.10 16.88
CA GLY A 541 -1.92 -51.14 15.77
C GLY A 541 -1.90 -49.66 16.20
N TRP A 542 -1.71 -49.39 17.49
CA TRP A 542 -1.37 -48.07 18.02
C TRP A 542 0.15 -47.87 18.02
N PHE A 543 0.65 -46.72 18.46
CA PHE A 543 2.07 -46.38 18.43
C PHE A 543 2.71 -46.57 19.80
N LYS A 544 3.90 -47.16 19.83
CA LYS A 544 4.82 -47.11 20.97
C LYS A 544 5.47 -45.73 21.05
N LYS A 545 6.16 -45.46 22.16
CA LYS A 545 6.90 -44.20 22.36
C LYS A 545 7.99 -44.00 21.31
N PHE A 546 8.28 -42.74 21.00
CA PHE A 546 9.39 -42.40 20.12
C PHE A 546 10.74 -42.78 20.73
N VAL A 547 11.64 -43.26 19.86
CA VAL A 547 13.03 -43.57 20.19
C VAL A 547 13.93 -43.00 19.09
N ALA A 548 15.06 -42.41 19.47
CA ALA A 548 16.05 -41.95 18.51
C ALA A 548 16.73 -43.15 17.81
N VAL A 549 16.87 -43.09 16.48
CA VAL A 549 17.47 -44.16 15.70
C VAL A 549 19.00 -44.03 15.72
N SER A 550 19.67 -45.03 16.29
CA SER A 550 21.14 -45.07 16.34
C SER A 550 21.75 -45.09 14.94
N GLY A 551 22.79 -44.27 14.72
CA GLY A 551 23.48 -44.14 13.42
C GLY A 551 22.76 -43.24 12.40
N LEU A 552 21.62 -42.68 12.77
CA LEU A 552 20.90 -41.64 12.02
C LEU A 552 20.65 -40.42 12.91
N SER A 553 21.60 -40.14 13.81
CA SER A 553 21.57 -38.93 14.60
C SER A 553 21.84 -37.71 13.73
N ARG A 554 21.50 -36.50 14.21
CA ARG A 554 21.75 -35.27 13.48
C ARG A 554 23.24 -35.11 13.08
N GLU A 555 24.14 -35.60 13.92
CA GLU A 555 25.59 -35.56 13.71
C GLU A 555 26.05 -36.52 12.61
N ASP A 556 25.36 -37.64 12.43
CA ASP A 556 25.65 -38.64 11.40
C ASP A 556 25.15 -38.21 10.01
N ILE A 557 24.13 -37.34 9.97
CA ILE A 557 23.52 -36.84 8.74
C ILE A 557 24.31 -35.64 8.20
N LYS A 558 25.12 -35.90 7.16
CA LYS A 558 26.01 -34.88 6.54
C LYS A 558 25.26 -33.72 5.87
N ALA A 559 24.06 -33.96 5.36
CA ALA A 559 23.25 -32.94 4.70
C ALA A 559 22.80 -31.86 5.70
N THR A 560 22.78 -30.60 5.25
CA THR A 560 22.39 -29.45 6.08
C THR A 560 21.01 -28.91 5.73
N ASP A 561 20.64 -28.85 4.45
CA ASP A 561 19.32 -28.40 3.97
C ASP A 561 18.45 -29.58 3.48
N ILE A 562 17.87 -30.32 4.42
CA ILE A 562 16.92 -31.40 4.10
C ILE A 562 15.55 -30.80 3.79
N VAL A 563 15.00 -31.20 2.65
CA VAL A 563 13.73 -30.67 2.10
C VAL A 563 12.60 -31.68 2.22
N GLU A 564 12.92 -32.97 2.24
CA GLU A 564 11.93 -34.04 2.26
C GLU A 564 12.52 -35.31 2.87
N MET A 565 11.66 -36.11 3.48
CA MET A 565 11.99 -37.45 3.96
C MET A 565 10.93 -38.42 3.47
N ILE A 566 11.36 -39.59 3.02
CA ILE A 566 10.45 -40.69 2.71
C ILE A 566 11.02 -42.02 3.19
N VAL A 567 10.15 -42.87 3.72
CA VAL A 567 10.48 -44.24 4.08
C VAL A 567 9.91 -45.17 3.03
N LEU A 568 10.79 -45.96 2.41
CA LEU A 568 10.44 -46.85 1.31
C LEU A 568 10.90 -48.27 1.59
N THR A 569 10.43 -49.19 0.74
CA THR A 569 10.79 -50.63 0.72
C THR A 569 10.21 -51.43 1.89
N GLU A 570 10.37 -52.75 1.83
CA GLU A 570 9.87 -53.63 2.90
C GLU A 570 10.69 -53.58 4.19
N ASN A 571 11.93 -53.09 4.10
CA ASN A 571 12.86 -53.03 5.22
C ASN A 571 12.83 -51.68 5.94
N ASP A 572 11.98 -50.74 5.51
CA ASP A 572 11.90 -49.35 5.97
C ASP A 572 13.23 -48.60 5.81
N ASN A 573 13.71 -48.53 4.58
CA ASN A 573 14.87 -47.73 4.21
C ASN A 573 14.48 -46.24 4.20
N ILE A 574 15.26 -45.41 4.89
CA ILE A 574 15.01 -43.97 5.02
C ILE A 574 15.78 -43.23 3.94
N TYR A 575 15.09 -42.40 3.17
CA TYR A 575 15.66 -41.53 2.14
C TYR A 575 15.43 -40.07 2.55
N LEU A 576 16.49 -39.27 2.45
CA LEU A 576 16.47 -37.85 2.75
C LEU A 576 16.85 -37.08 1.49
N LEU A 577 16.00 -36.15 1.06
CA LEU A 577 16.28 -35.26 -0.06
C LEU A 577 16.95 -34.00 0.47
N SER A 578 18.16 -33.73 -0.01
CA SER A 578 18.91 -32.50 0.28
C SER A 578 18.97 -31.60 -0.94
N ARG A 579 19.07 -30.29 -0.71
CA ARG A 579 19.41 -29.30 -1.76
C ARG A 579 20.91 -29.08 -1.94
N ASP A 580 21.71 -29.58 -1.00
CA ASP A 580 23.16 -29.43 -0.99
C ASP A 580 23.87 -30.19 -2.12
#